data_AF-A0A7C1TWB7-F1
#
_entry.id   AF-A0A7C1TWB7-F1
#
_cell.length_a   1.000
_cell.length_b   1.000
_cell.length_c   1.000
_cell.angle_alpha   90.00
_cell.angle_beta   90.00
_cell.angle_gamma   90.00
#
_symmetry.space_group_name_H-M   'P 1'
#
loop_
_entity.id
_entity.type
_entity.pdbx_description
1 polymer ?
#
loop_
_entity_poly.entity_id
_entity_poly.type
_entity_poly.pdbx_seq_one_letter_code
_entity_poly.pdbx_strand_id
1 'polypeptide(L)'
;EYFVEVTDGPRVNRHRPSVDVLFRSAAKAAGGNALGIILTGMGDDGAAGLAEMRNAGASTIAQDERSCVVFGMPKEAIRRGAAGQVRSLETLAGGIMEFGGGSMSGSGPR
;
A
#
# COMPACT_ATOMS: atom_id res chain seq x y z
N GLU A 1 -17.97 -0.74 8.94
CA GLU A 1 -17.16 -1.19 10.08
C GLU A 1 -16.11 -2.17 9.54
N TYR A 2 -14.85 -2.05 9.96
CA TYR A 2 -13.78 -2.97 9.55
C TYR A 2 -13.32 -3.76 10.76
N PHE A 3 -13.03 -5.04 10.56
CA PHE A 3 -12.50 -5.92 11.60
C PHE A 3 -11.17 -6.52 11.14
N VAL A 4 -10.35 -6.93 12.10
CA VAL A 4 -9.10 -7.63 11.84
C VAL A 4 -9.30 -9.10 12.16
N GLU A 5 -8.90 -9.97 11.23
CA GLU A 5 -8.92 -11.41 11.42
C GLU A 5 -7.50 -11.96 11.22
N VAL A 6 -7.05 -12.77 12.18
CA VAL A 6 -5.79 -13.51 12.08
C VAL A 6 -6.14 -14.93 11.71
N THR A 7 -5.70 -15.37 10.52
CA THR A 7 -6.02 -16.69 9.99
C THR A 7 -4.79 -17.59 9.96
N ASP A 8 -4.98 -18.85 10.37
CA ASP A 8 -3.97 -19.90 10.33
C ASP A 8 -4.00 -20.65 8.98
N GLY A 9 -4.03 -19.87 7.89
CA GLY A 9 -4.05 -20.39 6.52
C GLY A 9 -2.69 -20.94 6.05
N PRO A 10 -2.66 -21.62 4.89
CA PRO A 10 -1.41 -22.02 4.24
C PRO A 10 -0.55 -20.79 3.91
N ARG A 11 0.77 -20.96 3.83
CA ARG A 11 1.70 -19.87 3.47
C ARG A 11 1.35 -19.32 2.08
N VAL A 12 1.21 -18.00 1.96
CA VAL A 12 1.17 -17.30 0.67
C VAL A 12 2.56 -16.70 0.43
N ASN A 13 3.14 -16.93 -0.75
CA ASN A 13 4.53 -16.55 -1.09
C ASN A 13 5.61 -17.03 -0.09
N ARG A 14 5.41 -18.18 0.55
CA ARG A 14 6.28 -18.73 1.62
C ARG A 14 6.34 -17.89 2.92
N HIS A 15 5.58 -16.80 3.01
CA HIS A 15 5.56 -15.87 4.16
C HIS A 15 4.27 -16.06 4.99
N ARG A 16 4.41 -15.90 6.30
CA ARG A 16 3.31 -15.77 7.26
C ARG A 16 3.80 -14.84 8.39
N PRO A 17 3.26 -13.62 8.51
CA PRO A 17 2.21 -13.01 7.67
C PRO A 17 2.70 -12.69 6.24
N SER A 18 1.78 -12.65 5.27
CA SER A 18 2.06 -12.25 3.87
C SER A 18 1.40 -10.91 3.56
N VAL A 19 2.15 -10.01 2.93
CA VAL A 19 1.69 -8.67 2.53
C VAL A 19 0.62 -8.77 1.44
N ASP A 20 0.74 -9.74 0.52
CA ASP A 20 -0.29 -9.98 -0.51
C ASP A 20 -1.65 -10.32 0.10
N VAL A 21 -1.68 -11.11 1.18
CA VAL A 21 -2.94 -11.45 1.87
C VAL A 21 -3.59 -10.22 2.48
N LEU A 22 -2.78 -9.36 3.13
CA LEU A 22 -3.25 -8.11 3.72
C LEU A 22 -3.80 -7.15 2.65
N PHE A 23 -3.05 -6.93 1.57
CA PHE A 23 -3.47 -6.02 0.52
C PHE A 23 -4.70 -6.54 -0.22
N ARG A 24 -4.80 -7.84 -0.48
CA ARG A 24 -6.00 -8.44 -1.08
C ARG A 24 -7.23 -8.30 -0.19
N SER A 25 -7.10 -8.51 1.12
CA SER A 25 -8.25 -8.33 2.03
C SER A 25 -8.67 -6.87 2.12
N ALA A 26 -7.71 -5.95 2.18
CA ALA A 26 -7.96 -4.51 2.16
C ALA A 26 -8.61 -4.05 0.84
N ALA A 27 -8.14 -4.54 -0.32
CA ALA A 27 -8.73 -4.26 -1.62
C ALA A 27 -10.21 -4.67 -1.68
N LYS A 28 -10.54 -5.86 -1.15
CA LYS A 28 -11.92 -6.37 -1.12
C LYS A 28 -12.82 -5.64 -0.14
N ALA A 29 -12.30 -5.29 1.04
CA ALA A 29 -13.10 -4.69 2.10
C ALA A 29 -13.29 -3.18 1.92
N ALA A 30 -12.22 -2.46 1.55
CA ALA A 30 -12.19 -0.99 1.53
C ALA A 30 -12.13 -0.40 0.11
N GLY A 31 -11.66 -1.14 -0.90
CA GLY A 31 -11.55 -0.66 -2.27
C GLY A 31 -10.84 0.70 -2.36
N GLY A 32 -11.49 1.68 -2.99
CA GLY A 32 -10.99 3.06 -3.11
C GLY A 32 -10.79 3.82 -1.79
N ASN A 33 -11.36 3.34 -0.69
CA ASN A 33 -11.15 3.92 0.65
C ASN A 33 -9.89 3.38 1.34
N ALA A 34 -9.04 2.61 0.64
CA ALA A 34 -7.75 2.18 1.14
C ALA A 34 -6.56 2.92 0.52
N LEU A 35 -5.48 2.99 1.28
CA LEU A 35 -4.16 3.41 0.84
C LEU A 35 -3.19 2.23 1.01
N GLY A 36 -2.67 1.70 -0.11
CA GLY A 36 -1.64 0.67 -0.10
C GLY A 36 -0.25 1.29 -0.16
N ILE A 37 0.63 0.96 0.78
CA ILE A 37 2.01 1.46 0.79
C ILE A 37 2.96 0.27 0.88
N ILE A 38 3.87 0.13 -0.09
CA ILE A 38 4.92 -0.89 -0.08
C ILE A 38 6.28 -0.22 0.20
N LEU A 39 6.96 -0.70 1.24
CA LEU A 39 8.22 -0.17 1.73
C LEU A 39 9.39 -1.09 1.35
N THR A 40 10.60 -0.63 1.65
CA THR A 40 11.86 -1.39 1.56
C THR A 40 11.70 -2.82 2.05
N GLY A 41 12.25 -3.79 1.31
CA GLY A 41 12.11 -5.20 1.60
C GLY A 41 12.65 -6.07 0.47
N MET A 42 12.97 -7.33 0.79
CA MET A 42 13.43 -8.32 -0.18
C MET A 42 12.25 -9.12 -0.75
N GLY A 43 12.34 -9.54 -2.00
CA GLY A 43 11.34 -10.39 -2.65
C GLY A 43 10.22 -9.60 -3.32
N ASP A 44 9.11 -10.26 -3.60
CA ASP A 44 7.96 -9.73 -4.34
C ASP A 44 6.64 -9.80 -3.55
N ASP A 45 6.67 -10.21 -2.27
CA ASP A 45 5.48 -10.29 -1.42
C ASP A 45 4.88 -8.90 -1.22
N GLY A 46 3.61 -8.73 -1.60
CA GLY A 46 2.90 -7.45 -1.61
C GLY A 46 2.78 -6.82 -2.99
N ALA A 47 3.56 -7.22 -3.99
CA ALA A 47 3.50 -6.61 -5.32
C ALA A 47 2.21 -6.98 -6.08
N ALA A 48 1.72 -8.23 -5.93
CA ALA A 48 0.47 -8.66 -6.54
C ALA A 48 -0.74 -8.08 -5.79
N GLY A 49 -0.72 -8.10 -4.46
CA GLY A 49 -1.76 -7.53 -3.62
C GLY A 49 -1.89 -6.03 -3.81
N LEU A 50 -0.78 -5.30 -3.98
CA LEU A 50 -0.83 -3.85 -4.25
C LEU A 50 -1.45 -3.58 -5.63
N ALA A 51 -1.20 -4.44 -6.62
CA ALA A 51 -1.86 -4.34 -7.93
C ALA A 51 -3.37 -4.58 -7.80
N GLU A 52 -3.79 -5.56 -7.00
CA GLU A 52 -5.20 -5.81 -6.70
C GLU A 52 -5.86 -4.60 -6.00
N MET A 53 -5.16 -3.96 -5.04
CA MET A 53 -5.62 -2.71 -4.43
C MET A 53 -5.81 -1.60 -5.47
N ARG A 54 -4.81 -1.38 -6.33
CA ARG A 54 -4.90 -0.36 -7.40
C ARG A 54 -6.06 -0.62 -8.34
N ASN A 55 -6.28 -1.88 -8.74
CA ASN A 55 -7.40 -2.28 -9.60
C ASN A 55 -8.76 -2.09 -8.90
N ALA A 56 -8.82 -2.19 -7.58
CA ALA A 56 -10.00 -1.90 -6.77
C ALA A 56 -10.23 -0.39 -6.51
N GLY A 57 -9.41 0.48 -7.11
CA GLY A 57 -9.51 1.94 -7.01
C GLY A 57 -8.74 2.55 -5.83
N ALA A 58 -7.96 1.76 -5.09
CA ALA A 58 -7.17 2.25 -3.97
C ALA A 58 -6.00 3.13 -4.45
N SER A 59 -5.65 4.13 -3.64
CA SER A 59 -4.38 4.83 -3.82
C SER A 59 -3.23 3.90 -3.45
N THR A 60 -2.15 3.91 -4.23
CA THR A 60 -1.01 3.00 -4.04
C THR A 60 0.31 3.74 -4.16
N ILE A 61 1.22 3.52 -3.20
CA ILE A 61 2.52 4.18 -3.10
C ILE A 61 3.62 3.14 -2.91
N ALA A 62 4.71 3.26 -3.65
CA ALA A 62 5.95 2.54 -3.41
C ALA A 62 7.04 3.46 -2.87
N GLN A 63 7.86 2.95 -1.94
CA GLN A 63 9.05 3.66 -1.49
C GLN A 63 10.08 3.77 -2.63
N ASP A 64 10.72 4.92 -2.76
CA ASP A 64 11.75 5.16 -3.76
C ASP A 64 13.06 4.41 -3.45
N GLU A 65 13.87 4.16 -4.49
CA GLU A 65 15.11 3.39 -4.36
C GLU A 65 16.15 4.07 -3.45
N ARG A 66 16.23 5.40 -3.44
CA ARG A 66 17.26 6.14 -2.70
C ARG A 66 17.05 6.04 -1.19
N SER A 67 15.80 6.00 -0.73
CA SER A 67 15.49 5.85 0.70
C SER A 67 15.36 4.38 1.14
N CYS A 68 15.39 3.42 0.22
CA CYS A 68 15.33 1.99 0.55
C CYS A 68 16.68 1.47 1.04
N VAL A 69 16.63 0.54 2.01
CA VAL A 69 17.79 -0.28 2.36
C VAL A 69 17.91 -1.46 1.39
N VAL A 70 16.77 -2.07 1.03
CA VAL A 70 16.67 -3.13 0.02
C VAL A 70 15.51 -2.80 -0.91
N PHE A 71 15.84 -2.46 -2.16
CA PHE A 71 14.86 -2.11 -3.19
C PHE A 71 14.37 -3.35 -3.96
N GLY A 72 13.82 -4.34 -3.24
CA GLY A 72 13.24 -5.55 -3.82
C GLY A 72 11.73 -5.42 -4.01
N MET A 73 10.99 -5.40 -2.91
CA MET A 73 9.52 -5.31 -2.91
C MET A 73 8.99 -4.06 -3.64
N PRO A 74 9.52 -2.84 -3.40
CA PRO A 74 9.06 -1.66 -4.13
C PRO A 74 9.36 -1.75 -5.63
N LYS A 75 10.52 -2.32 -6.01
CA LYS A 75 10.90 -2.52 -7.41
C LYS A 75 9.94 -3.45 -8.13
N GLU A 76 9.55 -4.56 -7.50
CA GLU A 76 8.58 -5.50 -8.08
C GLU A 76 7.18 -4.90 -8.21
N ALA A 77 6.74 -4.10 -7.22
CA ALA A 77 5.48 -3.37 -7.32
C ALA A 77 5.49 -2.34 -8.47
N ILE A 78 6.58 -1.58 -8.63
CA ILE A 78 6.74 -0.62 -9.74
C ILE A 78 6.73 -1.35 -11.09
N ARG A 79 7.50 -2.43 -11.21
CA ARG A 79 7.59 -3.25 -12.43
C ARG A 79 6.23 -3.78 -12.87
N ARG A 80 5.36 -4.13 -11.92
CA ARG A 80 4.00 -4.64 -12.18
C ARG A 80 2.97 -3.54 -12.45
N GLY A 81 3.35 -2.26 -12.44
CA GLY A 81 2.42 -1.14 -12.55
C GLY A 81 1.46 -1.03 -11.35
N ALA A 82 1.84 -1.63 -10.22
CA ALA A 82 1.05 -1.64 -8.99
C ALA A 82 1.19 -0.34 -8.19
N ALA A 83 2.30 0.38 -8.37
CA ALA A 83 2.55 1.65 -7.69
C ALA A 83 1.96 2.82 -8.50
N GLY A 84 0.92 3.47 -7.97
CA GLY A 84 0.38 4.71 -8.54
C GLY A 84 1.27 5.94 -8.29
N GLN A 85 2.04 5.92 -7.21
CA GLN A 85 3.03 6.94 -6.86
C GLN A 85 4.30 6.29 -6.35
N VAL A 86 5.43 6.97 -6.50
CA VAL A 86 6.71 6.61 -5.88
C VAL A 86 7.15 7.79 -5.01
N ARG A 87 7.40 7.55 -3.72
CA ARG A 87 7.73 8.61 -2.74
C ARG A 87 8.91 8.20 -1.88
N SER A 88 9.64 9.18 -1.35
CA SER A 88 10.70 8.92 -0.38
C SER A 88 10.15 8.65 1.01
N LEU A 89 10.95 8.00 1.85
CA LEU A 89 10.58 7.70 3.25
C LEU A 89 10.14 8.96 4.01
N GLU A 90 10.80 10.09 3.78
CA GLU A 90 10.51 11.36 4.42
C GLU A 90 9.18 11.97 3.98
N THR A 91 8.74 11.69 2.74
CA THR A 91 7.52 12.28 2.15
C THR A 91 6.30 11.36 2.27
N LEU A 92 6.50 10.10 2.66
CA LEU A 92 5.44 9.11 2.84
C LEU A 92 4.44 9.49 3.93
N ALA A 93 4.91 10.05 5.05
CA ALA A 93 4.02 10.52 6.11
C ALA A 93 3.06 11.61 5.61
N GLY A 94 3.55 12.54 4.79
CA GLY A 94 2.71 13.54 4.12
C GLY A 94 1.65 12.90 3.23
N GLY A 95 2.02 11.88 2.45
CA GLY A 95 1.09 11.14 1.59
C GLY A 95 -0.02 10.41 2.36
N ILE A 96 0.28 9.89 3.55
CA ILE A 96 -0.73 9.27 4.43
C ILE A 96 -1.72 10.35 4.91
N MET A 97 -1.22 11.51 5.32
CA MET A 97 -2.05 12.62 5.80
C MET A 97 -2.91 13.21 4.68
N GLU A 98 -2.37 13.35 3.46
CA GLU A 98 -3.11 13.78 2.27
C GLU A 98 -4.29 12.85 1.97
N PHE A 99 -4.09 11.54 2.09
CA PHE A 99 -5.14 10.54 1.88
C PHE A 99 -6.21 10.58 2.97
N GLY A 100 -5.81 10.63 4.24
CA GLY A 100 -6.75 10.66 5.37
C GLY A 100 -7.48 12.00 5.53
N GLY A 101 -6.89 13.09 5.03
CA GLY A 101 -7.34 14.46 5.25
C GLY A 101 -8.14 15.09 4.11
N GLY A 102 -8.80 14.29 3.26
CA GLY A 102 -9.55 14.72 2.07
C GLY A 102 -9.98 16.19 2.10
N SER A 103 -9.30 17.04 1.29
CA SER A 103 -9.57 18.47 1.11
C SER A 103 -9.94 19.23 2.40
N MET A 104 -8.94 19.75 3.10
CA MET A 104 -9.13 20.88 4.01
C MET A 104 -9.41 22.15 3.17
N SER A 105 -10.57 22.21 2.50
CA SER A 105 -11.11 23.47 1.99
C SER A 105 -11.62 24.25 3.20
N GLY A 106 -10.72 25.02 3.82
CA GLY A 106 -11.08 26.01 4.81
C GLY A 106 -11.93 27.11 4.18
N SER A 107 -13.25 26.95 4.18
CA SER A 107 -14.14 28.10 4.20
C SER A 107 -14.16 28.60 5.64
N GLY A 108 -13.38 29.65 5.92
CA GLY A 108 -13.45 30.38 7.19
C GLY A 108 -14.87 30.92 7.45
N PRO A 109 -15.19 31.22 8.71
CA PRO A 109 -16.53 31.66 9.08
C PRO A 109 -16.86 33.00 8.43
N ARG A 110 -18.08 33.10 7.88
CA ARG A 110 -18.70 34.37 7.48
C ARG A 110 -19.03 35.22 8.70
#